data_AF-A0A162Q3V1-F1
#
_entry.id   AF-A0A162Q3V1-F1
#
_cell.length_a   1.000
_cell.length_b   1.000
_cell.length_c   1.000
_cell.angle_alpha   90.00
_cell.angle_beta   90.00
_cell.angle_gamma   90.00
#
_symmetry.space_group_name_H-M   'P 1'
#
loop_
_entity.id
_entity.type
_entity.pdbx_description
1 polymer ?
#
loop_
_entity_poly.entity_id
_entity_poly.type
_entity_poly.pdbx_seq_one_letter_code
_entity_poly.pdbx_strand_id
1 'polypeptide(L)'
;MERENFAGSNNTLQHEIQHLEKTRSNLSEERASISGAIAQIEEQKENYREELEGTYKNAESEYLRMTFEVRMREGQLSDVKKYKTGYEMAIVEKQSDKIKEINQVIKELWEKTYTGSDIEYMAIRTDLDDISPGDTTAHTFNYKVVMGKDGEEVNARGRLSAGQKAMASIIIRLALADVFYTDCSAIALDEPTTNLDHDNIQSLASGIANLVKDRLQHRGFQLIIITHDEKFVNTLATQGLANNFYRVCKDDNKYSTIELQNSTVIE
;
A
#
# COMPACT_ATOMS: atom_id res chain seq x y z
N MET A 1 18.13 20.65 -122.63
CA MET A 1 17.30 19.64 -121.95
C MET A 1 18.06 18.84 -120.90
N GLU A 2 19.35 18.49 -121.05
CA GLU A 2 20.09 17.71 -120.02
C GLU A 2 20.50 18.51 -118.76
N ARG A 3 20.64 19.84 -118.83
CA ARG A 3 21.01 20.67 -117.66
C ARG A 3 19.85 20.92 -116.67
N GLU A 4 18.59 20.81 -117.11
CA GLU A 4 17.42 21.02 -116.24
C GLU A 4 17.09 19.76 -115.41
N ASN A 5 17.27 18.56 -115.96
CA ASN A 5 17.07 17.30 -115.23
C ASN A 5 18.13 17.08 -114.13
N PHE A 6 19.37 17.54 -114.34
CA PHE A 6 20.44 17.46 -113.33
C PHE A 6 20.23 18.45 -112.18
N ALA A 7 19.71 19.65 -112.47
CA ALA A 7 19.37 20.65 -111.45
C ALA A 7 18.15 20.25 -110.59
N GLY A 8 17.15 19.61 -111.19
CA GLY A 8 15.98 19.08 -110.47
C GLY A 8 16.31 17.93 -109.51
N SER A 9 17.19 17.00 -109.91
CA SER A 9 17.73 15.94 -109.04
C SER A 9 18.63 16.49 -107.93
N ASN A 10 19.43 17.52 -108.22
CA ASN A 10 20.32 18.12 -107.21
C ASN A 10 19.52 18.89 -106.13
N ASN A 11 18.43 19.57 -106.49
CA ASN A 11 17.53 20.23 -105.54
C ASN A 11 16.75 19.23 -104.66
N THR A 12 16.31 18.11 -105.22
CA THR A 12 15.64 17.05 -104.43
C THR A 12 16.60 16.37 -103.47
N LEU A 13 17.83 16.06 -103.91
CA LEU A 13 18.89 15.56 -103.05
C LEU A 13 19.28 16.56 -101.95
N GLN A 14 19.35 17.86 -102.25
CA GLN A 14 19.63 18.90 -101.24
C GLN A 14 18.52 19.02 -100.19
N HIS A 15 17.25 18.95 -100.60
CA HIS A 15 16.12 18.92 -99.67
C HIS A 15 16.13 17.65 -98.79
N GLU A 16 16.49 16.51 -99.36
CA GLU A 16 16.59 15.25 -98.62
C GLU A 16 17.77 15.25 -97.63
N ILE A 17 18.92 15.82 -98.02
CA ILE A 17 20.06 16.05 -97.11
C ILE A 17 19.65 16.96 -95.95
N GLN A 18 19.00 18.11 -96.21
CA GLN A 18 18.54 19.01 -95.15
C GLN A 18 17.50 18.35 -94.22
N HIS A 19 16.59 17.56 -94.78
CA HIS A 19 15.62 16.80 -94.00
C HIS A 19 16.32 15.77 -93.11
N LEU A 20 17.24 14.98 -93.66
CA LEU A 20 18.04 14.00 -92.92
C LEU A 20 18.93 14.65 -91.85
N GLU A 21 19.50 15.83 -92.11
CA GLU A 21 20.27 16.59 -91.12
C GLU A 21 19.40 17.08 -89.96
N LYS A 22 18.19 17.55 -90.26
CA LYS A 22 17.21 17.95 -89.23
C LYS A 22 16.74 16.76 -88.40
N THR A 23 16.42 15.63 -89.05
CA THR A 23 16.09 14.39 -88.35
C THR A 23 17.24 13.90 -87.50
N ARG A 24 18.49 13.98 -87.99
CA ARG A 24 19.70 13.63 -87.21
C ARG A 24 19.87 14.55 -86.01
N SER A 25 19.63 15.85 -86.15
CA SER A 25 19.69 16.82 -85.06
C SER A 25 18.66 16.51 -83.97
N ASN A 26 17.39 16.31 -84.37
CA ASN A 26 16.31 15.96 -83.45
C ASN A 26 16.59 14.64 -82.71
N LEU A 27 17.01 13.61 -83.44
CA LEU A 27 17.41 12.32 -82.84
C LEU A 27 18.62 12.47 -81.90
N SER A 28 19.54 13.39 -82.17
CA SER A 28 20.68 13.67 -81.31
C SER A 28 20.26 14.37 -80.02
N GLU A 29 19.32 15.31 -80.07
CA GLU A 29 18.75 15.99 -78.91
C GLU A 29 17.93 15.02 -78.04
N GLU A 30 17.07 14.20 -78.65
CA GLU A 30 16.34 13.15 -77.96
C GLU A 30 17.31 12.16 -77.29
N ARG A 31 18.36 11.73 -77.99
CA ARG A 31 19.39 10.86 -77.43
C ARG A 31 20.10 11.52 -76.24
N ALA A 32 20.41 12.80 -76.30
CA ALA A 32 21.05 13.53 -75.21
C ALA A 32 20.14 13.64 -73.98
N SER A 33 18.86 13.96 -74.20
CA SER A 33 17.84 14.03 -73.13
C SER A 33 17.64 12.66 -72.46
N ILE A 34 17.48 11.60 -73.25
CA ILE A 34 17.37 10.22 -72.76
C ILE A 34 18.65 9.81 -72.00
N SER A 35 19.83 10.16 -72.51
CA SER A 35 21.10 9.84 -71.84
C SER A 35 21.23 10.56 -70.50
N GLY A 36 20.79 11.81 -70.40
CA GLY A 36 20.76 12.56 -69.13
C GLY A 36 19.78 11.94 -68.13
N ALA A 37 18.60 11.53 -68.58
CA ALA A 37 17.62 10.84 -67.75
C ALA A 37 18.15 9.48 -67.25
N ILE A 38 18.86 8.73 -68.11
CA ILE A 38 19.52 7.47 -67.73
C ILE A 38 20.56 7.74 -66.65
N ALA A 39 21.44 8.72 -66.84
CA ALA A 39 22.48 9.04 -65.86
C ALA A 39 21.91 9.42 -64.49
N GLN A 40 20.83 10.22 -64.46
CA GLN A 40 20.15 10.59 -63.22
C GLN A 40 19.53 9.38 -62.51
N ILE A 41 18.89 8.47 -63.27
CA ILE A 41 18.31 7.24 -62.72
C ILE A 41 19.42 6.33 -62.17
N GLU A 42 20.56 6.24 -62.84
CA GLU A 42 21.72 5.47 -62.38
C GLU A 42 22.30 6.02 -61.07
N GLU A 43 22.41 7.35 -60.95
CA GLU A 43 22.86 8.01 -59.71
C GLU A 43 21.88 7.75 -58.56
N GLN A 44 20.57 7.92 -58.78
CA GLN A 44 19.55 7.63 -57.77
C GLN A 44 19.59 6.16 -57.33
N LYS A 45 19.77 5.24 -58.29
CA LYS A 45 19.86 3.81 -58.01
C LYS A 45 21.07 3.49 -57.12
N GLU A 46 22.20 4.15 -57.33
CA GLU A 46 23.38 3.95 -56.50
C GLU A 46 23.19 4.53 -55.10
N ASN A 47 22.62 5.72 -54.98
CA ASN A 47 22.26 6.30 -53.67
C ASN A 47 21.32 5.39 -52.87
N TYR A 48 20.28 4.83 -53.51
CA TYR A 48 19.38 3.89 -52.82
C TYR A 48 20.07 2.59 -52.41
N ARG A 49 21.04 2.10 -53.19
CA ARG A 49 21.85 0.94 -52.80
C ARG A 49 22.72 1.24 -51.58
N GLU A 50 23.38 2.39 -51.55
CA GLU A 50 24.18 2.81 -50.40
C GLU A 50 23.32 2.95 -49.13
N GLU A 51 22.12 3.52 -49.24
CA GLU A 51 21.19 3.60 -48.10
C GLU A 51 20.70 2.23 -47.63
N LEU A 52 20.39 1.31 -48.57
CA LEU A 52 19.99 -0.07 -48.28
C LEU A 52 21.11 -0.86 -47.59
N GLU A 53 22.35 -0.71 -48.03
CA GLU A 53 23.51 -1.42 -47.46
C GLU A 53 24.12 -0.73 -46.24
N GLY A 54 23.85 0.55 -46.03
CA GLY A 54 24.27 1.32 -44.86
C GLY A 54 23.20 1.32 -43.78
N THR A 55 22.35 2.34 -43.82
CA THR A 55 21.35 2.66 -42.79
C THR A 55 20.32 1.55 -42.61
N TYR A 56 19.86 0.93 -43.70
CA TYR A 56 18.76 -0.04 -43.66
C TYR A 56 19.21 -1.50 -43.66
N LYS A 57 20.53 -1.76 -43.66
CA LYS A 57 21.10 -3.11 -43.78
C LYS A 57 20.52 -4.10 -42.78
N ASN A 58 20.37 -3.64 -41.53
CA ASN A 58 19.89 -4.44 -40.41
C ASN A 58 18.50 -4.00 -39.93
N ALA A 59 17.79 -3.16 -40.69
CA ALA A 59 16.54 -2.55 -40.23
C ALA A 59 15.50 -3.60 -39.79
N GLU A 60 15.37 -4.70 -40.53
CA GLU A 60 14.46 -5.79 -40.18
C GLU A 60 14.86 -6.50 -38.88
N SER A 61 16.15 -6.84 -38.73
CA SER A 61 16.67 -7.50 -37.52
C SER A 61 16.53 -6.61 -36.29
N GLU A 62 16.80 -5.31 -36.44
CA GLU A 62 16.65 -4.30 -35.39
C GLU A 62 15.18 -4.07 -35.02
N TYR A 63 14.29 -4.00 -36.01
CA TYR A 63 12.85 -3.91 -35.80
C TYR A 63 12.32 -5.12 -35.02
N LEU A 64 12.72 -6.33 -35.42
CA LEU A 64 12.34 -7.55 -34.74
C LEU A 64 12.86 -7.56 -33.29
N ARG A 65 14.14 -7.25 -33.08
CA ARG A 65 14.75 -7.15 -31.74
C ARG A 65 13.99 -6.18 -30.85
N MET A 66 13.74 -4.97 -31.34
CA MET A 66 13.00 -3.94 -30.58
C MET A 66 11.57 -4.40 -30.27
N THR A 67 10.91 -5.04 -31.24
CA THR A 67 9.55 -5.58 -31.05
C THR A 67 9.53 -6.66 -29.97
N PHE A 68 10.50 -7.58 -29.97
CA PHE A 68 10.66 -8.59 -28.92
C PHE A 68 10.91 -7.92 -27.56
N GLU A 69 11.82 -6.96 -27.50
CA GLU A 69 12.14 -6.23 -26.28
C GLU A 69 10.93 -5.50 -25.69
N VAL A 70 10.13 -4.82 -26.52
CA VAL A 70 8.90 -4.13 -26.10
C VAL A 70 7.89 -5.15 -25.56
N ARG A 71 7.62 -6.23 -26.30
CA ARG A 71 6.69 -7.27 -25.85
C ARG A 71 7.13 -7.95 -24.55
N MET A 72 8.43 -8.19 -24.39
CA MET A 72 8.98 -8.76 -23.16
C MET A 72 8.80 -7.81 -21.97
N ARG A 73 9.06 -6.51 -22.16
CA ARG A 73 8.84 -5.49 -21.12
C ARG A 73 7.36 -5.33 -20.78
N GLU A 74 6.46 -5.39 -21.76
CA GLU A 74 5.01 -5.39 -21.54
C GLU A 74 4.57 -6.60 -20.71
N GLY A 75 5.13 -7.79 -21.00
CA GLY A 75 4.92 -9.00 -20.21
C GLY A 75 5.38 -8.83 -18.76
N GLN A 76 6.62 -8.36 -18.55
CA GLN A 76 7.16 -8.09 -17.22
C GLN A 76 6.32 -7.08 -16.43
N LEU A 77 5.87 -6.01 -17.08
CA LEU A 77 5.01 -5.01 -16.45
C LEU A 77 3.66 -5.61 -16.07
N SER A 78 3.09 -6.47 -16.90
CA SER A 78 1.85 -7.20 -16.61
C SER A 78 2.01 -8.08 -15.37
N ASP A 79 3.12 -8.80 -15.27
CA ASP A 79 3.39 -9.69 -14.14
C ASP A 79 3.59 -8.91 -12.84
N VAL A 80 4.38 -7.83 -12.86
CA VAL A 80 4.56 -6.96 -11.68
C VAL A 80 3.23 -6.37 -11.22
N LYS A 81 2.36 -5.96 -12.15
CA LYS A 81 1.01 -5.47 -11.81
C LYS A 81 0.16 -6.55 -11.14
N LYS A 82 0.16 -7.78 -11.65
CA LYS A 82 -0.55 -8.91 -11.03
C LYS A 82 -0.03 -9.21 -9.63
N TYR A 83 1.30 -9.26 -9.45
CA TYR A 83 1.91 -9.46 -8.14
C TYR A 83 1.54 -8.36 -7.15
N LYS A 84 1.58 -7.10 -7.59
CA LYS A 84 1.14 -5.96 -6.78
C LYS A 84 -0.31 -6.17 -6.32
N THR A 85 -1.24 -6.35 -7.25
CA THR A 85 -2.67 -6.53 -6.90
C THR A 85 -2.90 -7.72 -5.97
N GLY A 86 -2.26 -8.86 -6.24
CA GLY A 86 -2.39 -10.04 -5.37
C GLY A 86 -1.85 -9.80 -3.96
N TYR A 87 -0.72 -9.10 -3.83
CA TYR A 87 -0.14 -8.73 -2.54
C TYR A 87 -1.03 -7.76 -1.77
N GLU A 88 -1.60 -6.76 -2.43
CA GLU A 88 -2.52 -5.80 -1.83
C GLU A 88 -3.78 -6.48 -1.28
N MET A 89 -4.38 -7.39 -2.06
CA MET A 89 -5.53 -8.17 -1.63
C MET A 89 -5.19 -9.03 -0.40
N ALA A 90 -4.03 -9.69 -0.40
CA ALA A 90 -3.59 -10.51 0.72
C ALA A 90 -3.35 -9.69 2.01
N ILE A 91 -2.84 -8.46 1.91
CA ILE A 91 -2.71 -7.56 3.06
C ILE A 91 -4.08 -7.22 3.63
N VAL A 92 -5.02 -6.79 2.78
CA VAL A 92 -6.36 -6.37 3.21
C VAL A 92 -7.12 -7.52 3.86
N GLU A 93 -7.07 -8.70 3.25
CA GLU A 93 -7.66 -9.93 3.80
C GLU A 93 -7.08 -10.27 5.17
N LYS A 94 -5.74 -10.33 5.27
CA LYS A 94 -5.06 -10.63 6.54
C LYS A 94 -5.36 -9.59 7.63
N GLN A 95 -5.44 -8.31 7.27
CA GLN A 95 -5.78 -7.24 8.21
C GLN A 95 -7.22 -7.38 8.69
N SER A 96 -8.17 -7.66 7.79
CA SER A 96 -9.58 -7.90 8.12
C SER A 96 -9.70 -9.05 9.12
N ASP A 97 -9.01 -10.16 8.87
CA ASP A 97 -9.08 -11.34 9.73
C ASP A 97 -8.45 -11.10 11.10
N LYS A 98 -7.32 -10.37 11.16
CA LYS A 98 -6.73 -9.98 12.45
C LYS A 98 -7.62 -9.03 13.25
N ILE A 99 -8.28 -8.08 12.60
CA ILE A 99 -9.22 -7.19 13.30
C ILE A 99 -10.44 -7.96 13.82
N LYS A 100 -10.96 -8.95 13.08
CA LYS A 100 -12.01 -9.84 13.58
C LYS A 100 -11.58 -10.61 14.82
N GLU A 101 -10.39 -11.21 14.79
CA GLU A 101 -9.81 -11.95 15.92
C GLU A 101 -9.62 -11.04 17.15
N ILE A 102 -9.07 -9.84 16.97
CA ILE A 102 -8.93 -8.84 18.05
C ILE A 102 -10.29 -8.46 18.62
N ASN A 103 -11.29 -8.20 17.76
CA ASN A 103 -12.62 -7.81 18.22
C ASN A 103 -13.34 -8.92 18.99
N GLN A 104 -13.11 -10.19 18.63
CA GLN A 104 -13.63 -11.32 19.37
C GLN A 104 -13.08 -11.32 20.81
N VAL A 105 -11.77 -11.16 20.97
CA VAL A 105 -11.13 -11.10 22.29
C VAL A 105 -11.56 -9.86 23.07
N ILE A 106 -11.65 -8.68 22.42
CA ILE A 106 -12.15 -7.46 23.06
C ILE A 106 -13.56 -7.68 23.61
N LYS A 107 -14.46 -8.26 22.81
CA LYS A 107 -15.84 -8.50 23.22
C LYS A 107 -15.92 -9.44 24.42
N GLU A 108 -15.21 -10.57 24.36
CA GLU A 108 -15.17 -11.53 25.47
C GLU A 108 -14.61 -10.91 26.75
N LEU A 109 -13.52 -10.14 26.65
CA LEU A 109 -12.95 -9.45 27.81
C LEU A 109 -13.87 -8.36 28.33
N TRP A 110 -14.54 -7.60 27.45
CA TRP A 110 -15.48 -6.55 27.84
C TRP A 110 -16.67 -7.11 28.63
N GLU A 111 -17.31 -8.16 28.11
CA GLU A 111 -18.46 -8.82 28.77
C GLU A 111 -18.10 -9.38 30.16
N LYS A 112 -16.86 -9.87 30.35
CA LYS A 112 -16.41 -10.40 31.65
C LYS A 112 -16.01 -9.32 32.65
N THR A 113 -15.62 -8.13 32.19
CA THR A 113 -14.95 -7.13 33.04
C THR A 113 -15.78 -5.86 33.26
N TYR A 114 -16.59 -5.44 32.29
CA TYR A 114 -17.44 -4.26 32.41
C TYR A 114 -18.78 -4.60 33.02
N THR A 115 -19.14 -3.94 34.11
CA THR A 115 -20.39 -4.17 34.85
C THR A 115 -21.47 -3.13 34.56
N GLY A 116 -21.17 -2.12 33.74
CA GLY A 116 -22.14 -1.09 33.37
C GLY A 116 -23.13 -1.57 32.31
N SER A 117 -24.35 -1.02 32.33
CA SER A 117 -25.42 -1.38 31.38
C SER A 117 -25.52 -0.44 30.18
N ASP A 118 -24.64 0.55 30.07
CA ASP A 118 -24.70 1.63 29.09
C ASP A 118 -23.89 1.35 27.81
N ILE A 119 -22.98 0.37 27.84
CA ILE A 119 -22.16 -0.05 26.70
C ILE A 119 -22.20 -1.57 26.59
N GLU A 120 -22.79 -2.06 25.50
CA GLU A 120 -22.98 -3.48 25.24
C GLU A 120 -21.68 -4.17 24.83
N TYR A 121 -20.91 -3.54 23.93
CA TYR A 121 -19.62 -4.04 23.47
C TYR A 121 -18.72 -2.90 22.98
N MET A 122 -17.44 -3.21 22.87
CA MET A 122 -16.44 -2.35 22.25
C MET A 122 -15.81 -3.07 21.07
N ALA A 123 -15.45 -2.34 20.03
CA ALA A 123 -14.74 -2.90 18.88
C ALA A 123 -13.81 -1.89 18.21
N ILE A 124 -12.88 -2.39 17.42
CA ILE A 124 -12.04 -1.63 16.51
C ILE A 124 -12.60 -1.84 15.09
N ARG A 125 -12.81 -0.74 14.39
CA ARG A 125 -13.20 -0.71 12.98
C ARG A 125 -12.12 -0.04 12.17
N THR A 126 -12.05 -0.43 10.91
CA THR A 126 -11.17 0.16 9.90
C THR A 126 -12.03 0.78 8.80
N ASP A 127 -11.62 1.91 8.23
CA ASP A 127 -12.33 2.54 7.11
C ASP A 127 -12.15 1.80 5.76
N LEU A 128 -11.96 0.48 5.80
CA LEU A 128 -11.77 -0.36 4.61
C LEU A 128 -13.04 -0.50 3.77
N ASP A 129 -14.21 -0.24 4.35
CA ASP A 129 -15.50 -0.41 3.69
C ASP A 129 -15.74 0.64 2.58
N ASP A 130 -14.94 1.72 2.51
CA ASP A 130 -15.08 2.82 1.54
C ASP A 130 -14.01 2.82 0.42
N ILE A 131 -13.14 1.82 0.35
CA ILE A 131 -12.05 1.80 -0.65
C ILE A 131 -12.60 1.37 -2.02
N SER A 132 -12.66 2.33 -2.95
CA SER A 132 -12.99 2.05 -4.35
C SER A 132 -11.85 1.31 -5.07
N PRO A 133 -12.14 0.33 -5.96
CA PRO A 133 -11.10 -0.36 -6.73
C PRO A 133 -10.34 0.64 -7.61
N GLY A 134 -9.02 0.79 -7.37
CA GLY A 134 -8.14 1.64 -8.16
C GLY A 134 -7.56 2.85 -7.42
N ASP A 135 -7.96 3.11 -6.17
CA ASP A 135 -7.36 4.18 -5.38
C ASP A 135 -6.02 3.73 -4.76
N THR A 136 -4.96 4.47 -5.05
CA THR A 136 -3.60 4.25 -4.52
C THR A 136 -3.48 4.41 -3.01
N THR A 137 -4.55 4.85 -2.34
CA THR A 137 -4.69 4.96 -0.89
C THR A 137 -5.00 3.63 -0.19
N ALA A 138 -5.12 2.51 -0.93
CA ALA A 138 -5.40 1.16 -0.44
C ALA A 138 -4.43 0.59 0.62
N HIS A 139 -3.48 1.38 1.12
CA HIS A 139 -2.54 1.02 2.18
C HIS A 139 -2.68 1.86 3.44
N THR A 140 -3.55 2.87 3.44
CA THR A 140 -3.77 3.73 4.61
C THR A 140 -4.95 3.18 5.39
N PHE A 141 -4.66 2.50 6.50
CA PHE A 141 -5.69 2.00 7.41
C PHE A 141 -5.99 3.06 8.48
N ASN A 142 -7.19 3.62 8.43
CA ASN A 142 -7.70 4.46 9.51
C ASN A 142 -8.46 3.59 10.50
N TYR A 143 -8.10 3.70 11.77
CA TYR A 143 -8.72 2.92 12.86
C TYR A 143 -9.60 3.81 13.70
N LYS A 144 -10.77 3.29 14.06
CA LYS A 144 -11.68 3.92 15.02
C LYS A 144 -12.14 2.89 16.05
N VAL A 145 -12.17 3.32 17.30
CA VAL A 145 -12.80 2.54 18.37
C VAL A 145 -14.28 2.92 18.41
N VAL A 146 -15.12 1.90 18.37
CA VAL A 146 -16.58 2.02 18.39
C VAL A 146 -17.14 1.31 19.60
N MET A 147 -18.33 1.73 20.01
CA MET A 147 -19.08 1.14 21.11
C MET A 147 -20.51 0.85 20.65
N GLY A 148 -21.05 -0.29 21.05
CA GLY A 148 -22.46 -0.64 20.89
C GLY A 148 -23.26 -0.02 22.02
N LYS A 149 -24.26 0.80 21.68
CA LYS A 149 -25.17 1.41 22.63
C LYS A 149 -26.57 1.49 22.05
N ASP A 150 -27.56 0.98 22.78
CA ASP A 150 -28.98 0.99 22.40
C ASP A 150 -29.21 0.34 21.03
N GLY A 151 -28.47 -0.73 20.72
CA GLY A 151 -28.52 -1.41 19.42
C GLY A 151 -27.84 -0.66 18.26
N GLU A 152 -27.25 0.51 18.48
CA GLU A 152 -26.48 1.25 17.47
C GLU A 152 -24.97 1.22 17.74
N GLU A 153 -24.17 1.24 16.68
CA GLU A 153 -22.71 1.36 16.76
C GLU A 153 -22.30 2.84 16.62
N VAL A 154 -21.66 3.39 17.65
CA VAL A 154 -21.23 4.79 17.68
C VAL A 154 -19.74 4.92 17.94
N ASN A 155 -19.12 5.97 17.38
CA ASN A 155 -17.70 6.25 17.62
C ASN A 155 -17.45 6.59 19.09
N ALA A 156 -16.58 5.83 19.75
CA ALA A 156 -16.28 5.97 21.18
C ALA A 156 -15.50 7.25 21.51
N ARG A 157 -14.79 7.85 20.53
CA ARG A 157 -13.96 9.04 20.74
C ARG A 157 -14.79 10.20 21.26
N GLY A 158 -14.39 10.72 22.42
CA GLY A 158 -15.06 11.84 23.10
C GLY A 158 -16.38 11.49 23.80
N ARG A 159 -16.84 10.24 23.73
CA ARG A 159 -18.11 9.80 24.35
C ARG A 159 -17.93 8.96 25.61
N LEU A 160 -16.77 8.33 25.78
CA LEU A 160 -16.46 7.53 26.96
C LEU A 160 -16.09 8.40 28.18
N SER A 161 -16.52 7.96 29.36
CA SER A 161 -16.04 8.47 30.65
C SER A 161 -14.55 8.17 30.85
N ALA A 162 -13.92 8.77 31.86
CA ALA A 162 -12.53 8.47 32.18
C ALA A 162 -12.32 6.98 32.53
N GLY A 163 -13.24 6.40 33.33
CA GLY A 163 -13.19 4.98 33.74
C GLY A 163 -13.33 4.03 32.55
N GLN A 164 -14.29 4.33 31.68
CA GLN A 164 -14.50 3.55 30.45
C GLN A 164 -13.30 3.62 29.51
N LYS A 165 -12.66 4.79 29.37
CA LYS A 165 -11.43 4.93 28.58
C LYS A 165 -10.28 4.10 29.14
N ALA A 166 -10.08 4.14 30.46
CA ALA A 166 -9.03 3.37 31.12
C ALA A 166 -9.26 1.86 30.92
N MET A 167 -10.48 1.38 31.18
CA MET A 167 -10.84 -0.03 31.01
C MET A 167 -10.72 -0.48 29.54
N ALA A 168 -11.29 0.28 28.60
CA ALA A 168 -11.18 -0.02 27.17
C ALA A 168 -9.71 -0.08 26.70
N SER A 169 -8.87 0.85 27.18
CA SER A 169 -7.44 0.85 26.87
C SER A 169 -6.71 -0.40 27.38
N ILE A 170 -7.05 -0.89 28.57
CA ILE A 170 -6.47 -2.11 29.14
C ILE A 170 -6.92 -3.33 28.32
N ILE A 171 -8.21 -3.45 28.07
CA ILE A 171 -8.80 -4.57 27.30
C ILE A 171 -8.23 -4.63 25.89
N ILE A 172 -8.16 -3.50 25.18
CA ILE A 172 -7.60 -3.43 23.83
C ILE A 172 -6.12 -3.85 23.86
N ARG A 173 -5.33 -3.39 24.83
CA ARG A 173 -3.91 -3.79 24.94
C ARG A 173 -3.76 -5.30 25.16
N LEU A 174 -4.61 -5.90 25.98
CA LEU A 174 -4.61 -7.34 26.22
C LEU A 174 -5.03 -8.13 25.00
N ALA A 175 -6.10 -7.71 24.31
CA ALA A 175 -6.56 -8.35 23.09
C ALA A 175 -5.48 -8.29 21.99
N LEU A 176 -4.81 -7.15 21.83
CA LEU A 176 -3.68 -7.02 20.92
C LEU A 176 -2.55 -7.97 21.32
N ALA A 177 -2.21 -8.03 22.61
CA ALA A 177 -1.16 -8.92 23.09
C ALA A 177 -1.48 -10.39 22.81
N ASP A 178 -2.72 -10.85 23.00
CA ASP A 178 -3.11 -12.24 22.72
C ASP A 178 -3.07 -12.60 21.24
N VAL A 179 -3.57 -11.70 20.38
CA VAL A 179 -3.71 -11.99 18.95
C VAL A 179 -2.38 -11.88 18.22
N PHE A 180 -1.53 -10.93 18.62
CA PHE A 180 -0.23 -10.73 17.99
C PHE A 180 0.90 -11.51 18.65
N TYR A 181 0.73 -11.95 19.90
CA TYR A 181 1.78 -12.63 20.64
C TYR A 181 1.26 -13.87 21.35
N THR A 182 1.90 -15.01 21.09
CA THR A 182 1.41 -16.31 21.56
C THR A 182 1.47 -16.45 23.09
N ASP A 183 2.36 -15.71 23.78
CA ASP A 183 2.67 -15.90 25.20
C ASP A 183 2.91 -14.58 25.97
N CYS A 184 1.96 -13.64 25.94
CA CYS A 184 2.07 -12.43 26.76
C CYS A 184 1.85 -12.78 28.24
N SER A 185 2.94 -12.95 28.99
CA SER A 185 2.88 -13.35 30.40
C SER A 185 2.83 -12.18 31.37
N ALA A 186 3.07 -10.94 30.93
CA ALA A 186 3.11 -9.80 31.82
C ALA A 186 2.56 -8.52 31.18
N ILE A 187 1.80 -7.74 31.96
CA ILE A 187 1.37 -6.40 31.57
C ILE A 187 1.58 -5.43 32.74
N ALA A 188 2.01 -4.21 32.42
CA ALA A 188 2.19 -3.13 33.39
C ALA A 188 1.21 -1.99 33.11
N LEU A 189 0.54 -1.52 34.16
CA LEU A 189 -0.37 -0.39 34.15
C LEU A 189 0.19 0.72 35.03
N ASP A 190 0.57 1.82 34.39
CA ASP A 190 1.06 3.01 35.09
C ASP A 190 -0.09 4.01 35.29
N GLU A 191 -0.38 4.30 36.56
CA GLU A 191 -1.44 5.20 37.03
C GLU A 191 -2.80 5.02 36.34
N PRO A 192 -3.39 3.81 36.38
CA PRO A 192 -4.65 3.52 35.67
C PRO A 192 -5.87 4.23 36.28
N THR A 193 -5.72 4.86 37.46
CA THR A 193 -6.76 5.60 38.18
C THR A 193 -6.82 7.10 37.83
N THR A 194 -5.99 7.56 36.89
CA THR A 194 -5.95 8.97 36.50
C THR A 194 -7.33 9.48 36.07
N ASN A 195 -7.81 10.55 36.73
CA ASN A 195 -9.12 11.17 36.49
C ASN A 195 -10.35 10.26 36.73
N LEU A 196 -10.23 9.23 37.57
CA LEU A 196 -11.35 8.39 37.97
C LEU A 196 -11.97 8.87 39.28
N ASP A 197 -13.30 8.85 39.35
CA ASP A 197 -14.03 8.96 40.61
C ASP A 197 -14.05 7.60 41.33
N HIS A 198 -14.55 7.62 42.57
CA HIS A 198 -14.57 6.44 43.43
C HIS A 198 -15.31 5.24 42.82
N ASP A 199 -16.44 5.47 42.15
CA ASP A 199 -17.27 4.41 41.58
C ASP A 199 -16.61 3.79 40.34
N ASN A 200 -15.94 4.63 39.52
CA ASN A 200 -15.14 4.15 38.41
C ASN A 200 -13.88 3.40 38.88
N ILE A 201 -13.25 3.81 39.98
CA ILE A 201 -12.12 3.09 40.61
C ILE A 201 -12.57 1.69 41.05
N GLN A 202 -13.72 1.59 41.72
CA GLN A 202 -14.28 0.30 42.17
C GLN A 202 -14.60 -0.62 40.98
N SER A 203 -15.20 -0.06 39.94
CA SER A 203 -15.55 -0.78 38.71
C SER A 203 -14.28 -1.27 37.99
N LEU A 204 -13.26 -0.43 37.89
CA LEU A 204 -11.98 -0.78 37.30
C LEU A 204 -11.27 -1.88 38.10
N ALA A 205 -11.23 -1.77 39.43
CA ALA A 205 -10.61 -2.79 40.29
C ALA A 205 -11.32 -4.14 40.18
N SER A 206 -12.66 -4.13 40.14
CA SER A 206 -13.48 -5.34 39.97
C SER A 206 -13.25 -5.97 38.59
N GLY A 207 -13.20 -5.16 37.53
CA GLY A 207 -12.90 -5.63 36.16
C GLY A 207 -11.49 -6.23 36.06
N ILE A 208 -10.49 -5.58 36.65
CA ILE A 208 -9.12 -6.11 36.74
C ILE A 208 -9.10 -7.43 37.52
N ALA A 209 -9.86 -7.55 38.61
CA ALA A 209 -9.92 -8.78 39.40
C ALA A 209 -10.49 -9.94 38.59
N ASN A 210 -11.58 -9.72 37.87
CA ASN A 210 -12.19 -10.72 37.01
C ASN A 210 -11.23 -11.16 35.90
N LEU A 211 -10.55 -10.19 35.27
CA LEU A 211 -9.54 -10.46 34.26
C LEU A 211 -8.40 -11.33 34.77
N VAL A 212 -7.81 -10.97 35.92
CA VAL A 212 -6.69 -11.72 36.50
C VAL A 212 -7.13 -13.13 36.89
N LYS A 213 -8.31 -13.27 37.51
CA LYS A 213 -8.87 -14.59 37.89
C LYS A 213 -9.08 -15.50 36.68
N ASP A 214 -9.64 -14.98 35.59
CA ASP A 214 -9.84 -15.71 34.34
C ASP A 214 -8.50 -16.16 33.73
N ARG A 215 -7.50 -15.28 33.73
CA ARG A 215 -6.18 -15.55 33.14
C ARG A 215 -5.34 -16.54 33.95
N LEU A 216 -5.36 -16.43 35.28
CA LEU A 216 -4.62 -17.32 36.18
C LEU A 216 -5.05 -18.78 36.07
N GLN A 217 -6.28 -19.06 35.61
CA GLN A 217 -6.76 -20.43 35.40
C GLN A 217 -6.13 -21.12 34.19
N HIS A 218 -5.67 -20.35 33.20
CA HIS A 218 -5.23 -20.88 31.91
C HIS A 218 -3.74 -20.71 31.65
N ARG A 219 -3.10 -19.65 32.17
CA ARG A 219 -1.67 -19.33 31.94
C ARG A 219 -1.04 -18.58 33.12
N GLY A 220 0.30 -18.61 33.19
CA GLY A 220 1.06 -17.72 34.07
C GLY A 220 0.96 -16.27 33.57
N PHE A 221 0.13 -15.47 34.25
CA PHE A 221 -0.09 -14.06 33.94
C PHE A 221 0.30 -13.18 35.13
N GLN A 222 1.12 -12.18 34.88
CA GLN A 222 1.59 -11.21 35.87
C GLN A 222 1.06 -9.81 35.51
N LEU A 223 0.26 -9.24 36.41
CA LEU A 223 -0.18 -7.87 36.31
C LEU A 223 0.60 -6.99 37.28
N ILE A 224 1.27 -5.97 36.76
CA ILE A 224 1.98 -4.96 37.54
C ILE A 224 1.16 -3.68 37.50
N ILE A 225 0.80 -3.13 38.65
CA ILE A 225 0.06 -1.87 38.76
C ILE A 225 0.94 -0.89 39.54
N ILE A 226 1.15 0.29 38.96
CA ILE A 226 1.83 1.42 39.59
C ILE A 226 0.75 2.45 39.86
N THR A 227 0.58 2.85 41.12
CA THR A 227 -0.36 3.90 41.47
C THR A 227 0.02 4.63 42.75
N HIS A 228 -0.37 5.90 42.85
CA HIS A 228 -0.38 6.68 44.09
C HIS A 228 -1.75 6.65 44.80
N ASP A 229 -2.76 5.99 44.22
CA ASP A 229 -4.10 5.90 44.81
C ASP A 229 -4.19 4.75 45.83
N GLU A 230 -4.02 5.09 47.12
CA GLU A 230 -4.12 4.12 48.22
C GLU A 230 -5.50 3.45 48.30
N LYS A 231 -6.59 4.13 47.89
CA LYS A 231 -7.93 3.53 47.91
C LYS A 231 -8.02 2.42 46.87
N PHE A 232 -7.50 2.66 45.67
CA PHE A 232 -7.46 1.65 44.62
C PHE A 232 -6.63 0.42 45.03
N VAL A 233 -5.48 0.64 45.66
CA VAL A 233 -4.66 -0.47 46.21
C VAL A 233 -5.46 -1.30 47.22
N ASN A 234 -6.18 -0.64 48.14
CA ASN A 234 -7.02 -1.33 49.12
C ASN A 234 -8.20 -2.06 48.45
N THR A 235 -8.82 -1.48 47.42
CA THR A 235 -9.86 -2.16 46.66
C THR A 235 -9.33 -3.41 45.94
N LEU A 236 -8.14 -3.35 45.35
CA LEU A 236 -7.51 -4.52 44.72
C LEU A 236 -7.18 -5.61 45.75
N ALA A 237 -6.75 -5.22 46.95
CA ALA A 237 -6.48 -6.14 48.06
C ALA A 237 -7.76 -6.85 48.54
N THR A 238 -8.86 -6.12 48.72
CA THR A 238 -10.16 -6.71 49.12
C THR A 238 -10.73 -7.66 48.07
N GLN A 239 -10.38 -7.48 46.79
CA GLN A 239 -10.73 -8.41 45.70
C GLN A 239 -9.87 -9.68 45.66
N GLY A 240 -8.88 -9.79 46.57
CA GLY A 240 -7.98 -10.94 46.71
C GLY A 240 -6.81 -10.95 45.72
N LEU A 241 -6.46 -9.80 45.11
CA LEU A 241 -5.38 -9.73 44.12
C LEU A 241 -4.01 -9.42 44.70
N ALA A 242 -3.93 -8.75 45.85
CA ALA A 242 -2.67 -8.33 46.44
C ALA A 242 -2.74 -8.33 47.98
N ASN A 243 -1.98 -9.23 48.62
CA ASN A 243 -1.80 -9.22 50.07
C ASN A 243 -0.70 -8.25 50.50
N ASN A 244 0.30 -8.03 49.63
CA ASN A 244 1.43 -7.15 49.86
C ASN A 244 1.62 -6.23 48.65
N PHE A 245 2.19 -5.05 48.86
CA PHE A 245 2.54 -4.12 47.80
C PHE A 245 3.90 -3.47 48.09
N TYR A 246 4.55 -2.98 47.04
CA TYR A 246 5.81 -2.24 47.15
C TYR A 246 5.51 -0.74 47.19
N ARG A 247 5.92 -0.06 48.26
CA ARG A 247 5.88 1.39 48.37
C ARG A 247 7.23 1.95 47.91
N VAL A 248 7.20 2.86 46.93
CA VAL A 248 8.39 3.58 46.47
C VAL A 248 8.39 4.97 47.11
N CYS A 249 9.43 5.29 47.88
CA CYS A 249 9.56 6.55 48.61
C CYS A 249 10.99 7.14 48.45
N LYS A 250 11.17 8.40 48.88
CA LYS A 250 12.50 9.02 48.95
C LYS A 250 13.03 8.97 50.37
N ASP A 251 14.27 8.56 50.55
CA ASP A 251 14.96 8.63 51.84
C ASP A 251 15.34 10.08 52.21
N ASP A 252 15.96 10.25 53.38
CA ASP A 252 16.43 11.55 53.88
C ASP A 252 17.44 12.23 52.93
N ASN A 253 18.19 11.42 52.18
CA ASN A 253 19.18 11.87 51.19
C ASN A 253 18.58 12.08 49.79
N LYS A 254 17.26 11.97 49.64
CA LYS A 254 16.51 12.08 48.38
C LYS A 254 16.74 10.98 47.35
N TYR A 255 17.32 9.85 47.74
CA TYR A 255 17.40 8.65 46.92
C TYR A 255 16.11 7.84 46.97
N SER A 256 15.74 7.23 45.84
CA SER A 256 14.57 6.34 45.78
C SER A 256 14.85 5.04 46.53
N THR A 257 13.93 4.66 47.41
CA THR A 257 13.95 3.41 48.17
C THR A 257 12.64 2.66 47.97
N ILE A 258 12.69 1.33 48.13
CA ILE A 258 11.53 0.45 47.92
C ILE A 258 11.32 -0.34 49.21
N GLU A 259 10.11 -0.27 49.75
CA GLU A 259 9.72 -0.96 50.98
C GLU A 259 8.55 -1.90 50.68
N LEU A 260 8.63 -3.14 51.17
CA LEU A 260 7.50 -4.07 51.12
C LEU A 260 6.53 -3.75 52.26
N GLN A 261 5.26 -3.53 51.93
CA GLN A 261 4.19 -3.30 52.90
C GLN A 261 3.12 -4.37 52.78
N ASN A 262 2.54 -4.75 53.91
CA ASN A 262 1.38 -5.62 53.95
C ASN A 262 0.13 -4.76 53.77
N SER A 263 -0.81 -5.20 52.94
CA SER A 263 -2.13 -4.57 52.86
C SER A 263 -2.87 -4.86 54.16
N THR A 264 -3.21 -3.82 54.92
CA THR A 264 -4.11 -3.92 56.06
C THR A 264 -5.54 -4.13 55.55
N VAL A 265 -5.84 -5.36 55.16
CA VAL A 265 -7.24 -5.81 55.09
C VAL A 265 -7.64 -6.08 56.55
N ILE A 266 -8.38 -5.14 57.13
CA ILE A 266 -9.13 -5.42 58.36
C ILE A 266 -10.15 -6.51 57.95
N GLU A 267 -10.05 -7.69 58.57
CA GLU A 267 -11.07 -8.75 58.49
C GLU A 267 -12.47 -8.24 58.83
#